data_AF-A0A3S0CR43-F1
#
_entry.id   AF-A0A3S0CR43-F1
#
_cell.length_a   1.000
_cell.length_b   1.000
_cell.length_c   1.000
_cell.angle_alpha   90.00
_cell.angle_beta   90.00
_cell.angle_gamma   90.00
#
_symmetry.space_group_name_H-M   'P 1'
#
loop_
_entity.id
_entity.type
_entity.pdbx_description
1 polymer ?
#
loop_
_entity_poly.entity_id
_entity_poly.type
_entity_poly.pdbx_seq_one_letter_code
_entity_poly.pdbx_strand_id
1 'polypeptide(L)'
;MEDQNQQDGVFLSHEEFEMLKGQTLFLDAELTRLLSQPLVHATVVSSKNEFNKDAFQQGDRLLVIDEKIRKQKNKWYGKISSDGVDEEGFVIIEYFDESRDRLNVGIGQFPQVKLIGKDDGTNVVITMDGNQYEVHGIPGVSFNPTDRVKVDMRSRQIHEKAGSSSAGDIAFVKSIVDEHHIEVECDGRPRVVMFNLGVKIEPSDRVMLDQSSTIVIRILEKDGKDRFNLREQHNLEWDQIAGLDEAKNNLVEALELPYSRSEVYKFYNMKPPKGILLYGPPGCGKTLCAKAAAASLARTHNAENMQSGFIYVKGPELLSKWVGSSEQQIRELFSRARDHHLKHGYPALIFIDEADAILPMRGSGRSSDVENTIVPQFLSEMDGLEESHAIVLLATNQVKRIDPAVCREGRVERHVKIGRPNENNIDQYFKIHMKNIPLSNGVSEKKFIETARKEIFDPEKILFRISNNKEVHFLKLGHSVTGAMVAGIIAQAKSLAMRRDLAKDGDPEGVNLNDLKVSIMNHYIQHSEMNSSFDLDDFCDSLGFTKESAQIEKVPLLK
;
A
#
# COMPACT_ATOMS: atom_id res chain seq x y z
N MET A 1 -18.03 -82.12 52.10
CA MET A 1 -16.68 -82.68 52.35
C MET A 1 -16.31 -83.43 51.09
N GLU A 2 -15.35 -83.07 50.25
CA GLU A 2 -14.28 -82.06 50.23
C GLU A 2 -13.89 -81.82 48.74
N ASP A 3 -13.18 -80.73 48.51
CA ASP A 3 -12.66 -80.11 47.27
C ASP A 3 -12.10 -81.03 46.15
N GLN A 4 -12.19 -80.59 44.87
CA GLN A 4 -11.10 -79.90 44.14
C GLN A 4 -11.43 -79.62 42.64
N ASN A 5 -10.88 -78.50 42.17
CA ASN A 5 -10.94 -77.89 40.83
C ASN A 5 -10.61 -78.80 39.63
N GLN A 6 -11.34 -78.62 38.52
CA GLN A 6 -10.80 -78.67 37.15
C GLN A 6 -11.63 -77.75 36.24
N GLN A 7 -11.01 -76.66 35.76
CA GLN A 7 -11.53 -75.80 34.69
C GLN A 7 -11.17 -76.42 33.35
N ASP A 8 -12.17 -76.76 32.53
CA ASP A 8 -11.96 -77.13 31.13
C ASP A 8 -11.74 -75.88 30.28
N GLY A 9 -10.46 -75.61 29.95
CA GLY A 9 -10.10 -74.62 28.94
C GLY A 9 -10.28 -75.20 27.53
N VAL A 10 -10.99 -74.49 26.66
CA VAL A 10 -11.07 -74.80 25.23
C VAL A 10 -9.70 -74.51 24.60
N PHE A 11 -8.92 -75.55 24.31
CA PHE A 11 -7.64 -75.42 23.59
C PHE A 11 -7.89 -75.52 22.08
N LEU A 12 -7.55 -74.44 21.35
CA LEU A 12 -7.45 -74.45 19.88
C LEU A 12 -6.36 -75.44 19.43
N SER A 13 -6.58 -76.12 18.30
CA SER A 13 -5.53 -76.97 17.72
C SER A 13 -4.33 -76.13 17.26
N HIS A 14 -3.13 -76.74 17.18
CA HIS A 14 -1.91 -76.02 16.80
C HIS A 14 -2.00 -75.41 15.39
N GLU A 15 -2.74 -76.05 14.48
CA GLU A 15 -3.01 -75.53 13.14
C GLU A 15 -4.00 -74.36 13.15
N GLU A 16 -5.06 -74.41 13.96
CA GLU A 16 -6.00 -73.28 14.12
C GLU A 16 -5.33 -72.08 14.80
N PHE A 17 -4.43 -72.32 15.77
CA PHE A 17 -3.65 -71.28 16.43
C PHE A 17 -2.65 -70.63 15.46
N GLU A 18 -1.93 -71.40 14.64
CA GLU A 18 -1.02 -70.88 13.62
C GLU A 18 -1.79 -70.14 12.49
N MET A 19 -2.99 -70.59 12.12
CA MET A 19 -3.84 -69.93 11.11
C MET A 19 -4.40 -68.58 11.62
N LEU A 20 -4.85 -68.51 12.88
CA LEU A 20 -5.26 -67.27 13.56
C LEU A 20 -4.07 -66.33 13.76
N LYS A 21 -2.90 -66.85 14.15
CA LYS A 21 -1.66 -66.07 14.30
C LYS A 21 -1.19 -65.52 12.96
N GLY A 22 -1.33 -66.28 11.87
CA GLY A 22 -1.05 -65.85 10.49
C GLY A 22 -1.99 -64.75 9.99
N GLN A 23 -3.30 -64.82 10.27
CA GLN A 23 -4.25 -63.76 9.94
C GLN A 23 -4.04 -62.49 10.79
N THR A 24 -3.69 -62.65 12.06
CA THR A 24 -3.41 -61.53 12.98
C THR A 24 -2.09 -60.84 12.62
N LEU A 25 -1.04 -61.59 12.27
CA LEU A 25 0.23 -61.04 11.77
C LEU A 25 0.10 -60.38 10.39
N PHE A 26 -0.81 -60.86 9.53
CA PHE A 26 -1.10 -60.22 8.25
C PHE A 26 -1.82 -58.88 8.45
N LEU A 27 -2.82 -58.83 9.34
CA LEU A 27 -3.49 -57.58 9.73
C LEU A 27 -2.55 -56.62 10.48
N ASP A 28 -1.70 -57.09 11.39
CA ASP A 28 -0.72 -56.27 12.11
C ASP A 28 0.37 -55.73 11.17
N ALA A 29 0.81 -56.52 10.19
CA ALA A 29 1.76 -56.06 9.16
C ALA A 29 1.11 -55.07 8.18
N GLU A 30 -0.17 -55.25 7.84
CA GLU A 30 -0.93 -54.36 6.98
C GLU A 30 -1.32 -53.05 7.72
N LEU A 31 -1.58 -53.11 9.03
CA LEU A 31 -1.82 -51.96 9.93
C LEU A 31 -0.54 -51.18 10.27
N THR A 32 0.58 -51.86 10.50
CA THR A 32 1.88 -51.20 10.69
C THR A 32 2.34 -50.54 9.38
N ARG A 33 1.99 -51.13 8.23
CA ARG A 33 2.21 -50.56 6.88
C ARG A 33 1.20 -49.44 6.53
N LEU A 34 0.03 -49.39 7.16
CA LEU A 34 -0.93 -48.27 7.08
C LEU A 34 -0.45 -47.04 7.86
N LEU A 35 0.34 -47.22 8.93
CA LEU A 35 0.79 -46.13 9.81
C LEU A 35 2.14 -45.49 9.40
N SER A 36 2.76 -45.92 8.29
CA SER A 36 4.17 -45.59 7.97
C SER A 36 4.42 -45.00 6.58
N GLN A 37 3.55 -44.12 6.07
CA GLN A 37 3.87 -43.27 4.90
C GLN A 37 3.54 -41.79 5.17
N PRO A 38 4.31 -40.84 4.59
CA PRO A 38 4.12 -39.42 4.87
C PRO A 38 2.78 -38.91 4.32
N LEU A 39 2.07 -38.11 5.12
CA LEU A 39 0.89 -37.38 4.68
C LEU A 39 1.22 -36.51 3.46
N VAL A 40 0.37 -36.56 2.45
CA VAL A 40 0.56 -35.80 1.21
C VAL A 40 -0.24 -34.50 1.27
N HIS A 41 0.32 -33.42 0.74
CA HIS A 41 -0.40 -32.15 0.64
C HIS A 41 -1.28 -32.16 -0.61
N ALA A 42 -2.55 -31.81 -0.45
CA ALA A 42 -3.51 -31.67 -1.54
C ALA A 42 -4.33 -30.39 -1.36
N THR A 43 -4.97 -29.93 -2.42
CA THR A 43 -5.85 -28.74 -2.41
C THR A 43 -7.30 -29.17 -2.57
N VAL A 44 -8.19 -28.68 -1.73
CA VAL A 44 -9.63 -28.96 -1.84
C VAL A 44 -10.19 -28.28 -3.11
N VAL A 45 -10.87 -29.07 -3.93
CA VAL A 45 -11.58 -28.61 -5.14
C VAL A 45 -13.04 -28.35 -4.81
N SER A 46 -13.69 -29.29 -4.11
CA SER A 46 -15.09 -29.16 -3.68
C SER A 46 -15.37 -30.04 -2.46
N SER A 47 -16.43 -29.73 -1.72
CA SER A 47 -16.84 -30.44 -0.51
C SER A 47 -18.35 -30.32 -0.33
N LYS A 48 -19.00 -31.38 0.20
CA LYS A 48 -20.43 -31.34 0.51
C LYS A 48 -20.72 -30.77 1.91
N ASN A 49 -19.77 -30.88 2.84
CA ASN A 49 -19.84 -30.32 4.20
C ASN A 49 -21.14 -30.65 4.99
N GLU A 50 -21.76 -31.81 4.75
CA GLU A 50 -23.03 -32.23 5.39
C GLU A 50 -22.80 -33.45 6.26
N PHE A 51 -22.22 -33.28 7.46
CA PHE A 51 -22.04 -34.40 8.39
C PHE A 51 -23.40 -34.92 8.90
N ASN A 52 -23.68 -36.20 8.66
CA ASN A 52 -24.95 -36.83 9.06
C ASN A 52 -24.77 -37.72 10.30
N LYS A 53 -25.24 -37.25 11.46
CA LYS A 53 -25.21 -38.01 12.73
C LYS A 53 -26.09 -39.27 12.69
N ASP A 54 -27.18 -39.25 11.93
CA ASP A 54 -28.13 -40.37 11.83
C ASP A 54 -27.59 -41.56 11.01
N ALA A 55 -26.40 -41.39 10.40
CA ALA A 55 -25.71 -42.45 9.68
C ALA A 55 -25.17 -43.56 10.61
N PHE A 56 -25.00 -43.27 11.90
CA PHE A 56 -24.42 -44.17 12.91
C PHE A 56 -25.52 -44.93 13.65
N GLN A 57 -25.71 -46.20 13.32
CA GLN A 57 -26.76 -47.06 13.88
C GLN A 57 -26.17 -48.19 14.74
N GLN A 58 -26.98 -48.71 15.66
CA GLN A 58 -26.59 -49.85 16.49
C GLN A 58 -26.13 -51.03 15.61
N GLY A 59 -25.01 -51.65 15.97
CA GLY A 59 -24.39 -52.75 15.24
C GLY A 59 -23.43 -52.32 14.12
N ASP A 60 -23.37 -51.04 13.76
CA ASP A 60 -22.41 -50.54 12.78
C ASP A 60 -20.97 -50.71 13.29
N ARG A 61 -20.05 -50.99 12.37
CA ARG A 61 -18.63 -51.18 12.67
C ARG A 61 -17.91 -49.84 12.64
N LEU A 62 -17.13 -49.59 13.69
CA LEU A 62 -16.38 -48.36 13.85
C LEU A 62 -14.87 -48.64 13.96
N LEU A 63 -14.09 -47.72 13.41
CA LEU A 63 -12.66 -47.62 13.62
C LEU A 63 -12.39 -46.50 14.63
N VAL A 64 -11.65 -46.79 15.70
CA VAL A 64 -11.17 -45.76 16.63
C VAL A 64 -10.02 -45.02 15.96
N ILE A 65 -10.05 -43.69 15.89
CA ILE A 65 -9.02 -42.87 15.22
C ILE A 65 -7.92 -42.41 16.19
N ASP A 66 -8.21 -42.37 17.49
CA ASP A 66 -7.27 -41.86 18.50
C ASP A 66 -6.06 -42.79 18.73
N GLU A 67 -4.86 -42.22 18.55
CA GLU A 67 -3.59 -42.95 18.64
C GLU A 67 -3.28 -43.47 20.06
N LYS A 68 -3.72 -42.76 21.12
CA LYS A 68 -3.48 -43.18 22.50
C LYS A 68 -4.36 -44.36 22.87
N ILE A 69 -5.61 -44.36 22.41
CA ILE A 69 -6.52 -45.50 22.61
C ILE A 69 -6.08 -46.70 21.80
N ARG A 70 -5.65 -46.51 20.55
CA ARG A 70 -5.09 -47.59 19.71
C ARG A 70 -3.90 -48.29 20.37
N LYS A 71 -3.03 -47.56 21.08
CA LYS A 71 -1.87 -48.12 21.80
C LYS A 71 -2.23 -48.88 23.08
N GLN A 72 -3.47 -48.75 23.57
CA GLN A 72 -3.97 -49.51 24.72
C GLN A 72 -4.66 -50.80 24.24
N LYS A 73 -3.96 -51.93 24.37
CA LYS A 73 -4.52 -53.30 24.26
C LYS A 73 -5.41 -53.55 23.02
N ASN A 74 -4.96 -53.21 21.82
CA ASN A 74 -5.63 -53.56 20.55
C ASN A 74 -7.09 -53.06 20.42
N LYS A 75 -7.44 -51.94 21.04
CA LYS A 75 -8.74 -51.27 20.91
C LYS A 75 -8.86 -50.39 19.65
N TRP A 76 -8.64 -50.97 18.47
CA TRP A 76 -8.64 -50.24 17.20
C TRP A 76 -9.99 -50.28 16.47
N TYR A 77 -10.86 -51.26 16.79
CA TYR A 77 -12.12 -51.50 16.10
C TYR A 77 -13.17 -52.11 17.02
N GLY A 78 -14.44 -51.78 16.79
CA GLY A 78 -15.55 -52.31 17.57
C GLY A 78 -16.90 -52.07 16.90
N LYS A 79 -17.97 -52.45 17.59
CA LYS A 79 -19.35 -52.23 17.12
C LYS A 79 -20.07 -51.22 18.00
N ILE A 80 -20.97 -50.44 17.40
CA ILE A 80 -21.87 -49.58 18.16
C ILE A 80 -22.82 -50.47 18.96
N SER A 81 -22.75 -50.37 20.29
CA SER A 81 -23.65 -51.05 21.21
C SER A 81 -24.81 -50.16 21.68
N SER A 82 -24.66 -48.83 21.55
CA SER A 82 -25.72 -47.85 21.83
C SER A 82 -26.76 -47.81 20.70
N ASP A 83 -27.96 -47.29 21.01
CA ASP A 83 -29.02 -47.04 20.02
C ASP A 83 -28.72 -45.76 19.22
N GLY A 84 -27.61 -45.79 18.47
CA GLY A 84 -27.11 -44.66 17.69
C GLY A 84 -26.28 -43.65 18.49
N VAL A 85 -26.22 -42.42 17.97
CA VAL A 85 -25.49 -41.28 18.57
C VAL A 85 -26.37 -40.60 19.60
N ASP A 86 -25.85 -40.38 20.80
CA ASP A 86 -26.57 -39.63 21.85
C ASP A 86 -26.64 -38.11 21.55
N GLU A 87 -27.46 -37.38 22.31
CA GLU A 87 -27.64 -35.93 22.16
C GLU A 87 -26.32 -35.14 22.32
N GLU A 88 -25.34 -35.70 23.04
CA GLU A 88 -24.00 -35.12 23.25
C GLU A 88 -23.00 -35.48 22.14
N GLY A 89 -23.38 -36.30 21.16
CA GLY A 89 -22.53 -36.68 20.03
C GLY A 89 -21.62 -37.87 20.29
N PHE A 90 -21.94 -38.75 21.24
CA PHE A 90 -21.16 -39.95 21.58
C PHE A 90 -21.87 -41.25 21.22
N VAL A 91 -21.08 -42.30 21.02
CA VAL A 91 -21.51 -43.70 20.86
C VAL A 91 -20.77 -44.57 21.85
N ILE A 92 -21.40 -45.68 22.27
CA ILE A 92 -20.75 -46.69 23.09
C ILE A 92 -20.22 -47.78 22.16
N ILE A 93 -18.91 -47.90 22.07
CA ILE A 93 -18.25 -48.93 21.27
C ILE A 93 -17.97 -50.13 22.15
N GLU A 94 -18.40 -51.31 21.71
CA GLU A 94 -18.03 -52.60 22.27
C GLU A 94 -16.89 -53.22 21.43
N TYR A 95 -15.79 -53.52 22.10
CA TYR A 95 -14.61 -54.15 21.49
C TYR A 95 -14.67 -55.68 21.60
N PHE A 96 -13.70 -56.35 20.98
CA PHE A 96 -13.60 -57.82 20.98
C PHE A 96 -13.34 -58.43 22.35
N ASP A 97 -12.76 -57.67 23.27
CA ASP A 97 -12.53 -58.07 24.66
C ASP A 97 -13.73 -57.77 25.57
N GLU A 98 -14.90 -57.49 24.98
CA GLU A 98 -16.16 -57.11 25.64
C GLU A 98 -16.07 -55.81 26.46
N SER A 99 -14.94 -55.12 26.42
CA SER A 99 -14.83 -53.81 27.03
C SER A 99 -15.62 -52.78 26.23
N ARG A 100 -16.07 -51.72 26.91
CA ARG A 100 -16.87 -50.65 26.32
C ARG A 100 -16.27 -49.30 26.62
N ASP A 101 -16.14 -48.46 25.58
CA ASP A 101 -15.73 -47.07 25.72
C ASP A 101 -16.78 -46.15 25.10
N ARG A 102 -17.04 -45.01 25.75
CA ARG A 102 -17.89 -43.94 25.23
C ARG A 102 -17.01 -42.99 24.42
N LEU A 103 -17.22 -42.95 23.10
CA LEU A 103 -16.36 -42.21 22.17
C LEU A 103 -17.17 -41.22 21.34
N ASN A 104 -16.55 -40.08 21.04
CA ASN A 104 -17.22 -38.99 20.35
C ASN A 104 -17.25 -39.27 18.83
N VAL A 105 -18.43 -39.17 18.24
CA VAL A 105 -18.69 -39.44 16.82
C VAL A 105 -18.38 -38.21 15.95
N GLY A 106 -18.34 -37.03 16.58
CA GLY A 106 -17.98 -35.75 15.98
C GLY A 106 -18.55 -34.56 16.76
N ILE A 107 -17.68 -33.79 17.44
CA ILE A 107 -17.18 -32.43 17.11
C ILE A 107 -16.20 -32.03 18.24
N GLY A 108 -14.96 -31.66 17.88
CA GLY A 108 -14.05 -30.87 18.71
C GLY A 108 -13.36 -31.56 19.91
N GLN A 109 -13.70 -32.79 20.26
CA GLN A 109 -13.06 -33.53 21.36
C GLN A 109 -12.47 -34.85 20.87
N PHE A 110 -11.19 -35.08 21.21
CA PHE A 110 -10.57 -36.40 21.15
C PHE A 110 -11.04 -37.21 22.36
N PRO A 111 -11.37 -38.50 22.21
CA PRO A 111 -11.06 -39.41 21.08
C PRO A 111 -12.22 -39.58 20.07
N GLN A 112 -11.90 -39.72 18.77
CA GLN A 112 -12.87 -39.81 17.67
C GLN A 112 -12.97 -41.19 17.01
N VAL A 113 -14.12 -41.47 16.37
CA VAL A 113 -14.44 -42.76 15.73
C VAL A 113 -15.05 -42.56 14.33
N LYS A 114 -14.88 -43.53 13.43
CA LYS A 114 -15.39 -43.47 12.04
C LYS A 114 -16.11 -44.75 11.61
N LEU A 115 -17.19 -44.59 10.82
CA LEU A 115 -17.93 -45.70 10.20
C LEU A 115 -17.10 -46.44 9.15
N ILE A 116 -17.14 -47.76 9.22
CA ILE A 116 -16.56 -48.65 8.20
C ILE A 116 -17.67 -49.06 7.23
N GLY A 117 -17.57 -48.63 5.97
CA GLY A 117 -18.45 -49.07 4.89
C GLY A 117 -19.75 -48.27 4.68
N LYS A 118 -19.94 -47.13 5.37
CA LYS A 118 -21.04 -46.18 5.17
C LYS A 118 -20.50 -44.76 4.97
N ASP A 119 -21.19 -43.96 4.17
CA ASP A 119 -20.90 -42.53 3.96
C ASP A 119 -21.54 -41.70 5.07
N ASP A 120 -20.74 -40.90 5.76
CA ASP A 120 -21.14 -40.01 6.85
C ASP A 120 -21.31 -38.54 6.39
N GLY A 121 -21.20 -38.30 5.08
CA GLY A 121 -21.38 -36.98 4.45
C GLY A 121 -20.15 -36.07 4.51
N THR A 122 -19.01 -36.61 4.92
CA THR A 122 -17.74 -35.89 5.03
C THR A 122 -16.90 -35.88 3.76
N ASN A 123 -17.40 -36.39 2.62
CA ASN A 123 -16.57 -36.51 1.42
C ASN A 123 -16.19 -35.15 0.80
N VAL A 124 -14.92 -35.05 0.44
CA VAL A 124 -14.22 -33.89 -0.10
C VAL A 124 -13.47 -34.33 -1.35
N VAL A 125 -13.61 -33.58 -2.44
CA VAL A 125 -12.78 -33.77 -3.64
C VAL A 125 -11.54 -32.91 -3.50
N ILE A 126 -10.37 -33.54 -3.56
CA ILE A 126 -9.07 -32.88 -3.52
C ILE A 126 -8.38 -33.01 -4.87
N THR A 127 -7.43 -32.12 -5.15
CA THR A 127 -6.47 -32.26 -6.24
C THR A 127 -5.05 -32.38 -5.73
N MET A 128 -4.31 -33.30 -6.34
CA MET A 128 -2.91 -33.58 -6.07
C MET A 128 -2.24 -33.95 -7.40
N ASP A 129 -1.13 -33.28 -7.72
CA ASP A 129 -0.37 -33.47 -8.97
C ASP A 129 -1.25 -33.42 -10.24
N GLY A 130 -2.25 -32.54 -10.25
CA GLY A 130 -3.18 -32.34 -11.37
C GLY A 130 -4.29 -33.40 -11.50
N ASN A 131 -4.33 -34.40 -10.63
CA ASN A 131 -5.39 -35.40 -10.59
C ASN A 131 -6.38 -35.11 -9.46
N GLN A 132 -7.66 -35.47 -9.65
CA GLN A 132 -8.70 -35.32 -8.64
C GLN A 132 -8.96 -36.64 -7.92
N TYR A 133 -9.12 -36.57 -6.60
CA TYR A 133 -9.39 -37.71 -5.74
C TYR A 133 -10.53 -37.37 -4.78
N GLU A 134 -11.45 -38.31 -4.59
CA GLU A 134 -12.46 -38.22 -3.55
C GLU A 134 -11.89 -38.82 -2.25
N VAL A 135 -11.90 -38.01 -1.19
CA VAL A 135 -11.36 -38.34 0.12
C VAL A 135 -12.34 -37.95 1.23
N HIS A 136 -12.19 -38.55 2.39
CA HIS A 136 -13.01 -38.32 3.56
C HIS A 136 -12.46 -37.16 4.38
N GLY A 137 -13.30 -36.17 4.64
CA GLY A 137 -13.01 -35.03 5.50
C GLY A 137 -13.00 -35.39 6.98
N ILE A 138 -12.60 -34.42 7.80
CA ILE A 138 -12.66 -34.53 9.25
C ILE A 138 -14.10 -34.20 9.68
N PRO A 139 -14.78 -35.08 10.43
CA PRO A 139 -16.13 -34.80 10.93
C PRO A 139 -16.22 -33.46 11.66
N GLY A 140 -17.18 -32.62 11.25
CA GLY A 140 -17.40 -31.30 11.84
C GLY A 140 -16.44 -30.19 11.38
N VAL A 141 -15.50 -30.47 10.48
CA VAL A 141 -14.65 -29.46 9.85
C VAL A 141 -15.20 -29.13 8.46
N SER A 142 -15.53 -27.87 8.23
CA SER A 142 -15.89 -27.39 6.90
C SER A 142 -14.65 -27.17 6.05
N PHE A 143 -14.64 -27.75 4.86
CA PHE A 143 -13.60 -27.51 3.86
C PHE A 143 -14.14 -26.54 2.82
N ASN A 144 -13.37 -25.49 2.51
CA ASN A 144 -13.65 -24.60 1.40
C ASN A 144 -12.78 -25.00 0.20
N PRO A 145 -13.26 -24.78 -1.04
CA PRO A 145 -12.39 -24.81 -2.21
C PRO A 145 -11.14 -23.95 -1.95
N THR A 146 -9.98 -24.40 -2.40
CA THR A 146 -8.63 -23.82 -2.16
C THR A 146 -7.97 -24.13 -0.81
N ASP A 147 -8.68 -24.76 0.14
CA ASP A 147 -8.05 -25.20 1.39
C ASP A 147 -6.93 -26.22 1.11
N ARG A 148 -5.74 -26.00 1.68
CA ARG A 148 -4.70 -27.03 1.69
C ARG A 148 -4.96 -28.01 2.82
N VAL A 149 -4.87 -29.30 2.51
CA VAL A 149 -5.12 -30.40 3.43
C VAL A 149 -3.97 -31.40 3.38
N LYS A 150 -3.65 -31.98 4.53
CA LYS A 150 -2.78 -33.16 4.60
C LYS A 150 -3.64 -34.39 4.55
N VAL A 151 -3.38 -35.24 3.57
CA VAL A 151 -4.21 -36.39 3.24
C VAL A 151 -3.36 -37.64 3.29
N ASP A 152 -3.88 -38.65 3.99
CA ASP A 152 -3.41 -40.01 3.81
C ASP A 152 -4.13 -40.60 2.60
N MET A 153 -3.41 -40.72 1.48
CA MET A 153 -3.94 -41.23 0.22
C MET A 153 -4.29 -42.72 0.25
N ARG A 154 -3.85 -43.48 1.27
CA ARG A 154 -4.23 -44.90 1.43
C ARG A 154 -5.57 -45.06 2.14
N SER A 155 -5.77 -44.35 3.26
CA SER A 155 -7.06 -44.31 3.95
C SER A 155 -8.06 -43.35 3.30
N ARG A 156 -7.61 -42.58 2.30
CA ARG A 156 -8.34 -41.48 1.68
C ARG A 156 -8.91 -40.54 2.73
N GLN A 157 -8.12 -40.20 3.76
CA GLN A 157 -8.59 -39.39 4.88
C GLN A 157 -7.78 -38.10 5.00
N ILE A 158 -8.50 -36.99 5.16
CA ILE A 158 -7.91 -35.71 5.54
C ILE A 158 -7.55 -35.77 7.02
N HIS A 159 -6.26 -35.62 7.33
CA HIS A 159 -5.75 -35.61 8.70
C HIS A 159 -5.85 -34.22 9.33
N GLU A 160 -5.48 -33.20 8.58
CA GLU A 160 -5.53 -31.81 9.04
C GLU A 160 -5.69 -30.84 7.88
N LYS A 161 -6.27 -29.67 8.17
CA LYS A 161 -6.19 -28.50 7.31
C LYS A 161 -4.80 -27.89 7.49
N ALA A 162 -3.96 -27.98 6.46
CA ALA A 162 -2.62 -27.42 6.49
C ALA A 162 -2.70 -25.88 6.46
N GLY A 163 -1.82 -25.22 7.22
CA GLY A 163 -1.63 -23.78 7.09
C GLY A 163 -1.27 -23.42 5.65
N SER A 164 -1.84 -22.32 5.14
CA SER A 164 -1.58 -21.84 3.79
C SER A 164 -0.08 -21.61 3.58
N SER A 165 0.58 -22.49 2.82
CA SER A 165 1.94 -22.26 2.36
C SER A 165 1.94 -21.09 1.39
N SER A 166 2.67 -20.02 1.73
CA SER A 166 2.69 -18.73 1.02
C SER A 166 3.43 -18.72 -0.33
N ALA A 167 3.71 -19.88 -0.92
CA ALA A 167 4.63 -20.00 -2.06
C ALA A 167 3.99 -20.71 -3.24
N GLY A 168 3.99 -20.02 -4.39
CA GLY A 168 3.56 -20.48 -5.69
C GLY A 168 3.85 -19.40 -6.74
N ASP A 169 3.59 -19.69 -8.01
CA ASP A 169 3.98 -18.80 -9.12
C ASP A 169 3.11 -17.55 -9.18
N ILE A 170 3.69 -16.44 -9.63
CA ILE A 170 2.96 -15.18 -9.84
C ILE A 170 2.53 -15.11 -11.30
N ALA A 171 1.24 -14.84 -11.52
CA ALA A 171 0.67 -14.68 -12.85
C ALA A 171 -0.16 -13.41 -12.96
N PHE A 172 -0.35 -12.93 -14.19
CA PHE A 172 -1.20 -11.78 -14.48
C PHE A 172 -2.53 -12.23 -15.07
N VAL A 173 -3.64 -11.68 -14.58
CA VAL A 173 -4.97 -11.95 -15.14
C VAL A 173 -5.09 -11.29 -16.51
N LYS A 174 -5.31 -12.08 -17.56
CA LYS A 174 -5.49 -11.59 -18.93
C LYS A 174 -6.97 -11.33 -19.22
N SER A 175 -7.84 -12.27 -18.89
CA SER A 175 -9.27 -12.17 -19.11
C SER A 175 -10.06 -13.00 -18.10
N ILE A 176 -11.32 -12.65 -17.88
CA ILE A 176 -12.24 -13.42 -17.05
C ILE A 176 -13.02 -14.35 -18.00
N VAL A 177 -12.98 -15.65 -17.75
CA VAL A 177 -13.68 -16.64 -18.58
C VAL A 177 -15.12 -16.81 -18.07
N ASP A 178 -15.27 -17.06 -16.77
CA ASP A 178 -16.56 -17.20 -16.09
C ASP A 178 -16.45 -16.86 -14.58
N GLU A 179 -17.49 -17.20 -13.79
CA GLU A 179 -17.54 -16.94 -12.33
C GLU A 179 -16.46 -17.67 -11.51
N HIS A 180 -15.86 -18.73 -12.05
CA HIS A 180 -14.89 -19.57 -11.36
C HIS A 180 -13.57 -19.77 -12.13
N HIS A 181 -13.47 -19.29 -13.36
CA HIS A 181 -12.29 -19.45 -14.20
C HIS A 181 -11.79 -18.12 -14.77
N ILE A 182 -10.47 -17.94 -14.74
CA ILE A 182 -9.77 -16.81 -15.35
C ILE A 182 -8.66 -17.31 -16.26
N GLU A 183 -8.38 -16.55 -17.32
CA GLU A 183 -7.19 -16.74 -18.14
C GLU A 183 -6.05 -15.92 -17.51
N VAL A 184 -4.95 -16.58 -17.17
CA VAL A 184 -3.74 -15.97 -16.62
C VAL A 184 -2.56 -16.20 -17.54
N GLU A 185 -1.61 -15.27 -17.54
CA GLU A 185 -0.35 -15.40 -18.25
C GLU A 185 0.74 -15.91 -17.29
N CYS A 186 1.26 -17.11 -17.56
CA CYS A 186 2.38 -17.73 -16.86
C CYS A 186 3.54 -17.91 -17.84
N ASP A 187 4.70 -17.32 -17.57
CA ASP A 187 5.90 -17.43 -18.41
C ASP A 187 5.65 -17.14 -19.91
N GLY A 188 4.82 -16.13 -20.19
CA GLY A 188 4.47 -15.74 -21.57
C GLY A 188 3.46 -16.66 -22.27
N ARG A 189 2.83 -17.59 -21.55
CA ARG A 189 1.80 -18.49 -22.09
C ARG A 189 0.47 -18.31 -21.36
N PRO A 190 -0.65 -18.21 -22.07
CA PRO A 190 -1.96 -18.18 -21.45
C PRO A 190 -2.32 -19.56 -20.88
N ARG A 191 -2.89 -19.57 -19.68
CA ARG A 191 -3.44 -20.74 -19.01
C ARG A 191 -4.78 -20.37 -18.35
N VAL A 192 -5.72 -21.30 -18.34
CA VAL A 192 -6.98 -21.12 -17.61
C VAL A 192 -6.80 -21.72 -16.21
N VAL A 193 -7.10 -20.93 -15.19
CA VAL A 193 -6.98 -21.31 -13.78
C VAL A 193 -8.30 -21.04 -13.05
N MET A 194 -8.56 -21.84 -12.03
CA MET A 194 -9.74 -21.71 -11.19
C MET A 194 -9.51 -20.68 -10.09
N PHE A 195 -10.54 -19.90 -9.74
CA PHE A 195 -10.52 -18.97 -8.62
C PHE A 195 -11.85 -19.02 -7.86
N ASN A 196 -11.78 -18.95 -6.52
CA ASN A 196 -12.96 -18.81 -5.67
C ASN A 196 -12.59 -18.08 -4.38
N LEU A 197 -12.31 -16.77 -4.50
CA LEU A 197 -11.81 -15.96 -3.39
C LEU A 197 -12.90 -15.08 -2.74
N GLY A 198 -14.14 -15.12 -3.23
CA GLY A 198 -15.20 -14.20 -2.78
C GLY A 198 -14.90 -12.71 -3.02
N VAL A 199 -13.82 -12.40 -3.73
CA VAL A 199 -13.35 -11.06 -4.09
C VAL A 199 -13.41 -10.91 -5.59
N LYS A 200 -13.85 -9.74 -6.07
CA LYS A 200 -13.91 -9.43 -7.50
C LYS A 200 -12.49 -9.32 -8.07
N ILE A 201 -12.21 -10.12 -9.10
CA ILE A 201 -10.95 -10.09 -9.86
C ILE A 201 -11.16 -9.23 -11.11
N GLU A 202 -10.15 -8.44 -11.48
CA GLU A 202 -10.13 -7.63 -12.69
C GLU A 202 -8.97 -8.05 -13.62
N PRO A 203 -9.10 -7.85 -14.95
CA PRO A 203 -7.96 -7.96 -15.86
C PRO A 203 -6.79 -7.09 -15.39
N SER A 204 -5.56 -7.58 -15.56
CA SER A 204 -4.30 -7.02 -15.05
C SER A 204 -4.08 -7.15 -13.53
N ASP A 205 -4.95 -7.84 -12.79
CA ASP A 205 -4.64 -8.21 -11.41
C ASP A 205 -3.45 -9.18 -11.35
N ARG A 206 -2.62 -9.03 -10.31
CA ARG A 206 -1.56 -9.99 -10.00
C ARG A 206 -2.14 -11.04 -9.07
N VAL A 207 -2.05 -12.30 -9.48
CA VAL A 207 -2.56 -13.42 -8.69
C VAL A 207 -1.41 -14.37 -8.38
N MET A 208 -1.44 -14.93 -7.17
CA MET A 208 -0.54 -16.01 -6.79
C MET A 208 -1.26 -17.32 -7.07
N LEU A 209 -0.66 -18.14 -7.91
CA LEU A 209 -1.14 -19.47 -8.22
C LEU A 209 -0.58 -20.48 -7.23
N ASP A 210 -1.20 -21.64 -7.19
CA ASP A 210 -0.67 -22.79 -6.50
C ASP A 210 0.51 -23.42 -7.27
N GLN A 211 1.21 -24.37 -6.64
CA GLN A 211 2.36 -25.05 -7.24
C GLN A 211 2.03 -25.81 -8.52
N SER A 212 0.77 -26.20 -8.74
CA SER A 212 0.32 -26.84 -9.99
C SER A 212 -0.08 -25.83 -11.08
N SER A 213 -0.06 -24.53 -10.77
CA SER A 213 -0.54 -23.45 -11.63
C SER A 213 -1.99 -23.66 -12.12
N THR A 214 -2.86 -24.27 -11.30
CA THR A 214 -4.26 -24.55 -11.64
C THR A 214 -5.25 -23.73 -10.84
N ILE A 215 -4.86 -23.25 -9.65
CA ILE A 215 -5.75 -22.55 -8.71
C ILE A 215 -5.11 -21.24 -8.26
N VAL A 216 -5.92 -20.17 -8.21
CA VAL A 216 -5.53 -18.91 -7.58
C VAL A 216 -5.62 -19.03 -6.05
N ILE A 217 -4.48 -18.92 -5.37
CA ILE A 217 -4.38 -18.95 -3.90
C ILE A 217 -4.81 -17.61 -3.30
N ARG A 218 -4.35 -16.50 -3.88
CA ARG A 218 -4.67 -15.15 -3.42
C ARG A 218 -4.44 -14.13 -4.53
N ILE A 219 -5.16 -13.03 -4.44
CA ILE A 219 -4.83 -11.81 -5.19
C ILE A 219 -3.65 -11.17 -4.44
N LEU A 220 -2.55 -10.96 -5.14
CA LEU A 220 -1.47 -10.15 -4.61
C LEU A 220 -1.93 -8.70 -4.71
N GLU A 221 -1.79 -7.95 -3.62
CA GLU A 221 -1.99 -6.51 -3.67
C GLU A 221 -1.19 -5.98 -4.85
N LYS A 222 -1.85 -5.24 -5.75
CA LYS A 222 -1.14 -4.53 -6.81
C LYS A 222 -0.06 -3.75 -6.08
N ASP A 223 1.21 -4.01 -6.38
CA ASP A 223 2.34 -3.18 -5.93
C ASP A 223 2.19 -1.71 -6.35
N GLY A 224 1.06 -1.27 -6.92
CA GLY A 224 0.70 0.11 -7.19
C GLY A 224 -0.73 0.53 -6.86
N LYS A 225 -1.60 -0.26 -6.21
CA LYS A 225 -2.89 0.28 -5.70
C LYS A 225 -2.63 1.38 -4.66
N ASP A 226 -1.52 1.26 -3.92
CA ASP A 226 -1.01 2.27 -2.98
C ASP A 226 0.02 3.27 -3.57
N ARG A 227 0.48 3.12 -4.83
CA ARG A 227 1.57 3.96 -5.38
C ARG A 227 1.20 5.44 -5.56
N PHE A 228 -0.06 5.72 -5.86
CA PHE A 228 -0.54 7.09 -6.15
C PHE A 228 -1.49 7.64 -5.08
N ASN A 229 -1.74 6.86 -4.03
CA ASN A 229 -2.56 7.28 -2.89
C ASN A 229 -1.63 7.73 -1.76
N LEU A 230 -1.74 9.00 -1.36
CA LEU A 230 -1.10 9.45 -0.14
C LEU A 230 -1.76 8.77 1.06
N ARG A 231 -0.96 8.03 1.82
CA ARG A 231 -1.28 7.66 3.20
C ARG A 231 -1.42 8.95 4.01
N GLU A 232 -2.61 9.14 4.55
CA GLU A 232 -2.99 10.19 5.51
C GLU A 232 -2.94 11.63 4.98
N GLN A 233 -4.11 12.17 4.64
CA GLN A 233 -4.27 13.61 4.52
C GLN A 233 -4.15 14.25 5.91
N HIS A 234 -3.04 14.94 6.17
CA HIS A 234 -3.08 16.03 7.12
C HIS A 234 -4.00 17.12 6.54
N ASN A 235 -5.03 17.51 7.29
CA ASN A 235 -5.89 18.67 7.01
C ASN A 235 -5.05 19.95 6.93
N LEU A 236 -4.40 20.17 5.78
CA LEU A 236 -3.63 21.37 5.52
C LEU A 236 -4.57 22.45 5.00
N GLU A 237 -4.74 23.52 5.77
CA GLU A 237 -5.60 24.65 5.38
C GLU A 237 -4.78 25.78 4.75
N TRP A 238 -5.45 26.63 3.97
CA TRP A 238 -4.83 27.81 3.34
C TRP A 238 -4.17 28.76 4.36
N ASP A 239 -4.68 28.80 5.59
CA ASP A 239 -4.15 29.62 6.70
C ASP A 239 -2.79 29.12 7.21
N GLN A 240 -2.45 27.87 6.93
CA GLN A 240 -1.16 27.26 7.30
C GLN A 240 -0.06 27.51 6.26
N ILE A 241 -0.36 28.24 5.19
CA ILE A 241 0.60 28.65 4.16
C ILE A 241 0.85 30.15 4.29
N ALA A 242 2.10 30.60 4.43
CA ALA A 242 2.43 32.01 4.60
C ALA A 242 2.74 32.72 3.28
N GLY A 243 2.37 34.00 3.18
CA GLY A 243 2.94 34.97 2.25
C GLY A 243 2.73 34.71 0.76
N LEU A 244 1.75 33.88 0.41
CA LEU A 244 1.43 33.46 -0.96
C LEU A 244 0.02 33.87 -1.37
N ASP A 245 -0.49 35.02 -0.90
CA ASP A 245 -1.90 35.41 -1.06
C ASP A 245 -2.35 35.47 -2.52
N GLU A 246 -1.53 36.01 -3.42
CA GLU A 246 -1.82 36.03 -4.86
C GLU A 246 -1.91 34.61 -5.45
N ALA A 247 -0.97 33.73 -5.09
CA ALA A 247 -0.98 32.36 -5.56
C ALA A 247 -2.16 31.55 -4.99
N LYS A 248 -2.52 31.78 -3.72
CA LYS A 248 -3.70 31.18 -3.09
C LYS A 248 -4.97 31.62 -3.80
N ASN A 249 -5.15 32.92 -4.03
CA ASN A 249 -6.32 33.46 -4.72
C ASN A 249 -6.45 32.87 -6.13
N ASN A 250 -5.36 32.81 -6.89
CA ASN A 250 -5.36 32.17 -8.22
C ASN A 250 -5.76 30.69 -8.15
N LEU A 251 -5.30 29.94 -7.14
CA LEU A 251 -5.67 28.53 -6.97
C LEU A 251 -7.12 28.37 -6.53
N VAL A 252 -7.62 29.20 -5.62
CA VAL A 252 -9.03 29.22 -5.20
C VAL A 252 -9.94 29.55 -6.40
N GLU A 253 -9.57 30.55 -7.21
CA GLU A 253 -10.30 30.92 -8.42
C GLU A 253 -10.33 29.80 -9.47
N ALA A 254 -9.23 29.05 -9.60
CA ALA A 254 -9.12 27.99 -10.58
C ALA A 254 -9.79 26.67 -10.12
N LEU A 255 -9.74 26.36 -8.82
CA LEU A 255 -10.11 25.05 -8.27
C LEU A 255 -11.41 25.05 -7.47
N GLU A 256 -11.76 26.13 -6.78
CA GLU A 256 -12.90 26.16 -5.86
C GLU A 256 -14.10 26.92 -6.45
N LEU A 257 -13.86 28.07 -7.07
CA LEU A 257 -14.93 28.91 -7.63
C LEU A 257 -15.79 28.23 -8.69
N PRO A 258 -15.25 27.41 -9.61
CA PRO A 258 -16.08 26.75 -10.62
C PRO A 258 -17.15 25.81 -10.02
N TYR A 259 -16.87 25.23 -8.85
CA TYR A 259 -17.76 24.28 -8.18
C TYR A 259 -18.66 24.97 -7.16
N SER A 260 -18.10 25.85 -6.32
CA SER A 260 -18.87 26.60 -5.33
C SER A 260 -19.83 27.63 -5.95
N ARG A 261 -19.49 28.20 -7.12
CA ARG A 261 -20.30 29.20 -7.84
C ARG A 261 -20.67 28.74 -9.25
N SER A 262 -21.07 27.47 -9.38
CA SER A 262 -21.36 26.84 -10.67
C SER A 262 -22.41 27.59 -11.52
N GLU A 263 -23.37 28.27 -10.90
CA GLU A 263 -24.40 29.04 -11.63
C GLU A 263 -23.82 30.23 -12.41
N VAL A 264 -22.82 30.91 -11.84
CA VAL A 264 -22.15 32.04 -12.50
C VAL A 264 -21.37 31.54 -13.72
N TYR A 265 -20.64 30.44 -13.57
CA TYR A 265 -19.88 29.84 -14.67
C TYR A 265 -20.80 29.36 -15.80
N LYS A 266 -21.94 28.73 -15.46
CA LYS A 266 -22.96 28.34 -16.44
C LYS A 266 -23.57 29.55 -17.16
N PHE A 267 -23.87 30.62 -16.44
CA PHE A 267 -24.43 31.85 -17.01
C PHE A 267 -23.50 32.49 -18.05
N TYR A 268 -22.20 32.54 -17.76
CA TYR A 268 -21.19 33.08 -18.69
C TYR A 268 -20.64 32.05 -19.68
N ASN A 269 -21.16 30.81 -19.68
CA ASN A 269 -20.68 29.71 -20.51
C ASN A 269 -19.16 29.47 -20.37
N MET A 270 -18.64 29.60 -19.14
CA MET A 270 -17.23 29.39 -18.81
C MET A 270 -17.02 27.96 -18.31
N LYS A 271 -15.98 27.30 -18.83
CA LYS A 271 -15.55 25.98 -18.36
C LYS A 271 -14.48 26.12 -17.26
N PRO A 272 -14.41 25.18 -16.29
CA PRO A 272 -13.29 25.13 -15.35
C PRO A 272 -11.96 24.85 -16.10
N PRO A 273 -10.83 25.34 -15.58
CA PRO A 273 -9.53 25.05 -16.16
C PRO A 273 -9.18 23.56 -15.97
N LYS A 274 -8.63 22.92 -17.02
CA LYS A 274 -8.20 21.51 -16.94
C LYS A 274 -6.86 21.35 -16.26
N GLY A 275 -5.99 22.35 -16.37
CA GLY A 275 -4.61 22.27 -15.92
C GLY A 275 -4.08 23.57 -15.33
N ILE A 276 -3.29 23.44 -14.27
CA ILE A 276 -2.62 24.55 -13.58
C ILE A 276 -1.13 24.22 -13.44
N LEU A 277 -0.25 25.17 -13.78
CA LEU A 277 1.20 25.08 -13.58
C LEU A 277 1.62 25.93 -12.38
N LEU A 278 2.10 25.28 -11.33
CA LEU A 278 2.85 25.90 -10.24
C LEU A 278 4.33 25.98 -10.63
N TYR A 279 4.88 27.18 -10.69
CA TYR A 279 6.30 27.36 -11.00
C TYR A 279 6.97 28.37 -10.07
N GLY A 280 8.25 28.18 -9.83
CA GLY A 280 9.06 29.09 -9.03
C GLY A 280 10.17 28.37 -8.29
N PRO A 281 10.95 29.08 -7.47
CA PRO A 281 12.13 28.52 -6.82
C PRO A 281 11.82 27.32 -5.91
N PRO A 282 12.78 26.38 -5.74
CA PRO A 282 12.62 25.28 -4.80
C PRO A 282 12.45 25.80 -3.36
N GLY A 283 11.76 25.02 -2.52
CA GLY A 283 11.57 25.37 -1.11
C GLY A 283 10.60 26.53 -0.82
N CYS A 284 9.87 27.03 -1.82
CA CYS A 284 8.88 28.11 -1.65
C CYS A 284 7.43 27.61 -1.46
N GLY A 285 7.21 26.30 -1.33
CA GLY A 285 5.90 25.76 -0.92
C GLY A 285 4.95 25.31 -2.04
N LYS A 286 5.42 25.06 -3.27
CA LYS A 286 4.61 24.50 -4.37
C LYS A 286 3.81 23.25 -3.95
N THR A 287 4.48 22.27 -3.37
CA THR A 287 3.88 21.02 -2.85
C THR A 287 2.89 21.30 -1.70
N LEU A 288 3.14 22.31 -0.87
CA LEU A 288 2.21 22.70 0.21
C LEU A 288 0.93 23.34 -0.36
N CYS A 289 1.06 24.25 -1.33
CA CYS A 289 -0.07 24.84 -2.03
C CYS A 289 -0.94 23.78 -2.71
N ALA A 290 -0.33 22.78 -3.35
CA ALA A 290 -1.05 21.66 -3.95
C ALA A 290 -1.85 20.86 -2.92
N LYS A 291 -1.27 20.57 -1.74
CA LYS A 291 -1.95 19.85 -0.66
C LYS A 291 -3.11 20.67 -0.07
N ALA A 292 -2.93 21.97 0.14
CA ALA A 292 -4.01 22.83 0.63
C ALA A 292 -5.14 22.97 -0.40
N ALA A 293 -4.80 23.09 -1.68
CA ALA A 293 -5.76 23.07 -2.78
C ALA A 293 -6.60 21.78 -2.79
N ALA A 294 -5.95 20.63 -2.64
CA ALA A 294 -6.62 19.33 -2.56
C ALA A 294 -7.58 19.24 -1.37
N ALA A 295 -7.13 19.64 -0.19
CA ALA A 295 -7.95 19.65 1.03
C ALA A 295 -9.15 20.59 0.89
N SER A 296 -8.96 21.75 0.26
CA SER A 296 -10.03 22.72 0.05
C SER A 296 -11.07 22.25 -0.98
N LEU A 297 -10.62 21.61 -2.07
CA LEU A 297 -11.51 20.98 -3.05
C LEU A 297 -12.36 19.87 -2.40
N ALA A 298 -11.75 19.01 -1.59
CA ALA A 298 -12.47 17.96 -0.86
C ALA A 298 -13.55 18.53 0.09
N ARG A 299 -13.23 19.61 0.82
CA ARG A 299 -14.20 20.31 1.69
C ARG A 299 -15.36 20.90 0.89
N THR A 300 -15.09 21.48 -0.28
CA THR A 300 -16.13 22.04 -1.17
C THR A 300 -17.16 20.98 -1.59
N HIS A 301 -16.76 19.71 -1.64
CA HIS A 301 -17.62 18.57 -1.99
C HIS A 301 -18.15 17.79 -0.78
N ASN A 302 -18.03 18.31 0.45
CA ASN A 302 -18.47 17.66 1.70
C ASN A 302 -17.91 16.22 1.89
N ALA A 303 -16.69 15.96 1.40
CA ALA A 303 -16.04 14.67 1.55
C ALA A 303 -15.10 14.65 2.77
N GLU A 304 -15.30 13.73 3.72
CA GLU A 304 -14.36 13.52 4.83
C GLU A 304 -13.14 12.68 4.38
N ASN A 305 -11.94 13.27 4.50
CA ASN A 305 -10.57 12.74 4.71
C ASN A 305 -10.05 11.45 4.02
N MET A 306 -10.83 10.75 3.19
CA MET A 306 -10.37 9.52 2.51
C MET A 306 -10.90 9.36 1.09
N GLN A 307 -11.70 10.31 0.61
CA GLN A 307 -12.24 10.32 -0.75
C GLN A 307 -11.71 11.48 -1.61
N SER A 308 -10.74 12.28 -1.16
CA SER A 308 -10.42 13.62 -1.70
C SER A 308 -10.07 13.72 -3.21
N GLY A 309 -10.03 12.61 -3.94
CA GLY A 309 -9.60 12.57 -5.33
C GLY A 309 -8.18 13.05 -5.57
N PHE A 310 -7.34 13.16 -4.53
CA PHE A 310 -5.99 13.70 -4.67
C PHE A 310 -5.01 12.59 -5.04
N ILE A 311 -4.48 12.67 -6.25
CA ILE A 311 -3.57 11.69 -6.80
C ILE A 311 -2.19 12.35 -6.90
N TYR A 312 -1.26 11.94 -6.03
CA TYR A 312 0.07 12.54 -5.97
C TYR A 312 1.11 11.65 -6.62
N VAL A 313 1.92 12.25 -7.51
CA VAL A 313 3.05 11.57 -8.16
C VAL A 313 4.22 12.52 -8.26
N LYS A 314 5.45 12.02 -8.08
CA LYS A 314 6.64 12.78 -8.48
C LYS A 314 7.00 12.41 -9.92
N GLY A 315 7.33 13.39 -10.75
CA GLY A 315 7.70 13.22 -12.16
C GLY A 315 8.71 12.07 -12.38
N PRO A 316 9.83 12.02 -11.63
CA PRO A 316 10.79 10.92 -11.75
C PRO A 316 10.23 9.52 -11.45
N GLU A 317 9.17 9.38 -10.66
CA GLU A 317 8.55 8.08 -10.35
C GLU A 317 7.84 7.47 -11.57
N LEU A 318 7.43 8.30 -12.53
CA LEU A 318 6.81 7.86 -13.78
C LEU A 318 7.84 7.41 -14.82
N LEU A 319 9.14 7.61 -14.55
CA LEU A 319 10.21 7.20 -15.46
C LEU A 319 10.62 5.73 -15.20
N SER A 320 10.40 4.87 -16.19
CA SER A 320 10.84 3.48 -16.19
C SER A 320 11.99 3.24 -17.17
N LYS A 321 12.88 2.29 -16.85
CA LYS A 321 13.91 1.78 -17.78
C LYS A 321 13.32 0.85 -18.85
N TRP A 322 12.10 0.38 -18.66
CA TRP A 322 11.42 -0.54 -19.56
C TRP A 322 10.57 0.26 -20.55
N VAL A 323 10.80 0.05 -21.84
CA VAL A 323 10.05 0.69 -22.93
C VAL A 323 8.55 0.38 -22.77
N GLY A 324 7.68 1.39 -22.91
CA GLY A 324 6.22 1.23 -22.79
C GLY A 324 5.68 1.32 -21.35
N SER A 325 6.54 1.13 -20.35
CA SER A 325 6.13 1.10 -18.93
C SER A 325 5.76 2.50 -18.40
N SER A 326 6.45 3.55 -18.85
CA SER A 326 6.16 4.93 -18.44
C SER A 326 4.83 5.42 -19.05
N GLU A 327 4.57 5.06 -20.31
CA GLU A 327 3.32 5.38 -21.02
C GLU A 327 2.13 4.68 -20.37
N GLN A 328 2.30 3.41 -20.00
CA GLN A 328 1.29 2.67 -19.25
C GLN A 328 0.99 3.34 -17.90
N GLN A 329 2.00 3.78 -17.16
CA GLN A 329 1.81 4.45 -15.87
C GLN A 329 1.03 5.76 -16.02
N ILE A 330 1.28 6.53 -17.08
CA ILE A 330 0.49 7.73 -17.39
C ILE A 330 -0.96 7.36 -17.69
N ARG A 331 -1.22 6.35 -18.53
CA ARG A 331 -2.60 5.89 -18.80
C ARG A 331 -3.33 5.46 -17.52
N GLU A 332 -2.64 4.70 -16.66
CA GLU A 332 -3.19 4.26 -15.37
C GLU A 332 -3.48 5.44 -14.45
N LEU A 333 -2.61 6.45 -14.41
CA LEU A 333 -2.78 7.66 -13.60
C LEU A 333 -4.08 8.38 -13.95
N PHE A 334 -4.29 8.66 -15.24
CA PHE A 334 -5.49 9.32 -15.72
C PHE A 334 -6.72 8.43 -15.59
N SER A 335 -6.62 7.12 -15.86
CA SER A 335 -7.74 6.18 -15.66
C SER A 335 -8.28 6.22 -14.24
N ARG A 336 -7.41 6.24 -13.23
CA ARG A 336 -7.82 6.34 -11.82
C ARG A 336 -8.58 7.63 -11.53
N ALA A 337 -8.17 8.75 -12.13
CA ALA A 337 -8.88 10.01 -11.99
C ALA A 337 -10.29 9.94 -12.58
N ARG A 338 -10.47 9.22 -13.71
CA ARG A 338 -11.80 8.95 -14.30
C ARG A 338 -12.64 8.06 -13.37
N ASP A 339 -12.07 6.96 -12.90
CA ASP A 339 -12.76 6.03 -11.99
C ASP A 339 -13.20 6.72 -10.70
N HIS A 340 -12.38 7.63 -10.19
CA HIS A 340 -12.72 8.45 -9.04
C HIS A 340 -13.95 9.31 -9.31
N HIS A 341 -13.97 10.03 -10.43
CA HIS A 341 -15.10 10.86 -10.80
C HIS A 341 -16.39 10.03 -10.96
N LEU A 342 -16.32 8.88 -11.63
CA LEU A 342 -17.46 7.97 -11.80
C LEU A 342 -18.00 7.44 -10.46
N LYS A 343 -17.10 7.19 -9.50
CA LYS A 343 -17.46 6.63 -8.19
C LYS A 343 -17.99 7.67 -7.21
N HIS A 344 -17.40 8.86 -7.20
CA HIS A 344 -17.65 9.88 -6.17
C HIS A 344 -18.45 11.10 -6.68
N GLY A 345 -18.61 11.25 -7.99
CA GLY A 345 -19.42 12.33 -8.59
C GLY A 345 -18.74 13.70 -8.62
N TYR A 346 -17.44 13.79 -8.29
CA TYR A 346 -16.67 15.03 -8.29
C TYR A 346 -15.24 14.82 -8.80
N PRO A 347 -14.53 15.87 -9.23
CA PRO A 347 -13.28 15.73 -9.97
C PRO A 347 -12.12 15.27 -9.08
N ALA A 348 -11.24 14.43 -9.63
CA ALA A 348 -9.95 14.15 -9.02
C ALA A 348 -8.93 15.26 -9.33
N LEU A 349 -8.04 15.54 -8.38
CA LEU A 349 -6.89 16.44 -8.54
C LEU A 349 -5.62 15.61 -8.69
N ILE A 350 -5.09 15.54 -9.91
CA ILE A 350 -3.80 14.90 -10.21
C ILE A 350 -2.70 15.93 -9.97
N PHE A 351 -1.83 15.70 -8.99
CA PHE A 351 -0.67 16.53 -8.73
C PHE A 351 0.62 15.83 -9.12
N ILE A 352 1.32 16.40 -10.11
CA ILE A 352 2.64 15.93 -10.57
C ILE A 352 3.69 16.95 -10.13
N ASP A 353 4.49 16.57 -9.14
CA ASP A 353 5.64 17.37 -8.70
C ASP A 353 6.87 17.09 -9.58
N GLU A 354 7.80 18.03 -9.70
CA GLU A 354 8.96 17.90 -10.60
C GLU A 354 8.57 17.51 -12.04
N ALA A 355 7.52 18.14 -12.57
CA ALA A 355 6.97 17.84 -13.89
C ALA A 355 7.98 18.03 -15.04
N ASP A 356 9.04 18.84 -14.84
CA ASP A 356 10.14 19.00 -15.81
C ASP A 356 10.94 17.71 -16.04
N ALA A 357 10.82 16.70 -15.19
CA ALA A 357 11.43 15.39 -15.40
C ALA A 357 10.76 14.58 -16.51
N ILE A 358 9.44 14.72 -16.68
CA ILE A 358 8.64 13.93 -17.65
C ILE A 358 8.10 14.77 -18.81
N LEU A 359 8.08 16.09 -18.67
CA LEU A 359 7.63 17.03 -19.70
C LEU A 359 8.74 17.96 -20.20
N PRO A 360 9.97 17.45 -20.49
CA PRO A 360 11.04 18.30 -20.97
C PRO A 360 10.74 18.86 -22.37
N MET A 361 11.30 20.03 -22.66
CA MET A 361 11.25 20.64 -23.98
C MET A 361 11.87 19.71 -25.04
N ARG A 362 11.12 19.44 -26.11
CA ARG A 362 11.58 18.59 -27.22
C ARG A 362 12.80 19.18 -27.91
N GLY A 363 13.73 18.32 -28.31
CA GLY A 363 14.96 18.71 -28.99
C GLY A 363 16.08 19.16 -28.04
N SER A 364 15.96 18.92 -26.73
CA SER A 364 16.97 19.31 -25.73
C SER A 364 18.19 18.35 -25.69
N GLY A 365 18.13 17.25 -26.43
CA GLY A 365 19.26 16.35 -26.71
C GLY A 365 19.66 15.42 -25.55
N ARG A 366 18.94 15.43 -24.41
CA ARG A 366 19.30 14.67 -23.21
C ARG A 366 18.50 13.37 -23.00
N SER A 367 17.36 13.18 -23.65
CA SER A 367 16.57 11.94 -23.55
C SER A 367 15.58 11.82 -24.72
N SER A 368 16.02 11.22 -25.84
CA SER A 368 15.16 11.03 -27.03
C SER A 368 13.87 10.29 -26.71
N ASP A 369 13.92 9.33 -25.80
CA ASP A 369 12.79 8.42 -25.60
C ASP A 369 11.68 9.09 -24.78
N VAL A 370 12.03 9.85 -23.73
CA VAL A 370 11.07 10.64 -22.92
C VAL A 370 10.40 11.72 -23.77
N GLU A 371 11.18 12.48 -24.55
CA GLU A 371 10.66 13.57 -25.39
C GLU A 371 9.72 13.05 -26.50
N ASN A 372 10.02 11.86 -27.05
CA ASN A 372 9.30 11.31 -28.20
C ASN A 372 8.08 10.45 -27.82
N THR A 373 8.02 9.87 -26.61
CA THR A 373 6.91 8.97 -26.23
C THR A 373 6.09 9.47 -25.04
N ILE A 374 6.73 9.93 -23.97
CA ILE A 374 6.06 10.31 -22.72
C ILE A 374 5.30 11.63 -22.90
N VAL A 375 5.91 12.65 -23.50
CA VAL A 375 5.26 13.96 -23.70
C VAL A 375 4.01 13.83 -24.57
N PRO A 376 4.05 13.19 -25.76
CA PRO A 376 2.83 13.00 -26.56
C PRO A 376 1.74 12.20 -25.83
N GLN A 377 2.10 11.15 -25.08
CA GLN A 377 1.13 10.37 -24.31
C GLN A 377 0.44 11.24 -23.24
N PHE A 378 1.20 12.04 -22.50
CA PHE A 378 0.65 12.95 -21.50
C PHE A 378 -0.30 13.98 -22.15
N LEU A 379 0.10 14.58 -23.28
CA LEU A 379 -0.75 15.52 -24.02
C LEU A 379 -2.04 14.86 -24.52
N SER A 380 -1.97 13.61 -24.98
CA SER A 380 -3.14 12.85 -25.41
C SER A 380 -4.11 12.58 -24.25
N GLU A 381 -3.61 12.24 -23.06
CA GLU A 381 -4.47 12.07 -21.88
C GLU A 381 -5.08 13.40 -21.43
N MET A 382 -4.31 14.51 -21.47
CA MET A 382 -4.80 15.86 -21.16
C MET A 382 -5.94 16.28 -22.10
N ASP A 383 -5.82 15.99 -23.40
CA ASP A 383 -6.86 16.31 -24.38
C ASP A 383 -8.13 15.47 -24.13
N GLY A 384 -7.97 14.21 -23.67
CA GLY A 384 -9.05 13.30 -23.27
C GLY A 384 -9.69 13.59 -21.90
N LEU A 385 -9.22 14.59 -21.15
CA LEU A 385 -9.77 14.91 -19.83
C LEU A 385 -11.23 15.39 -19.84
N GLU A 386 -11.75 15.82 -20.99
CA GLU A 386 -13.12 16.38 -21.09
C GLU A 386 -14.21 15.44 -20.57
N GLU A 387 -13.99 14.13 -20.68
CA GLU A 387 -14.93 13.09 -20.24
C GLU A 387 -14.85 12.80 -18.74
N SER A 388 -13.77 13.22 -18.08
CA SER A 388 -13.41 12.80 -16.72
C SER A 388 -13.55 13.87 -15.65
N HIS A 389 -13.67 15.14 -16.07
CA HIS A 389 -13.65 16.33 -15.23
C HIS A 389 -12.43 16.48 -14.29
N ALA A 390 -11.39 15.62 -14.40
CA ALA A 390 -10.23 15.71 -13.54
C ALA A 390 -9.41 16.99 -13.81
N ILE A 391 -8.74 17.47 -12.76
CA ILE A 391 -7.90 18.66 -12.81
C ILE A 391 -6.45 18.24 -12.61
N VAL A 392 -5.55 18.76 -13.45
CA VAL A 392 -4.13 18.47 -13.38
C VAL A 392 -3.36 19.66 -12.83
N LEU A 393 -2.60 19.44 -11.77
CA LEU A 393 -1.71 20.42 -11.17
C LEU A 393 -0.27 19.96 -11.41
N LEU A 394 0.51 20.75 -12.13
CA LEU A 394 1.91 20.49 -12.41
C LEU A 394 2.77 21.41 -11.55
N ALA A 395 3.79 20.89 -10.88
CA ALA A 395 4.79 21.72 -10.20
C ALA A 395 6.16 21.57 -10.85
N THR A 396 6.85 22.68 -11.06
CA THR A 396 8.23 22.69 -11.55
C THR A 396 9.07 23.78 -10.90
N ASN A 397 10.36 23.52 -10.75
CA ASN A 397 11.34 24.55 -10.38
C ASN A 397 11.87 25.30 -11.61
N GLN A 398 11.65 24.78 -12.81
CA GLN A 398 12.29 25.23 -14.05
C GLN A 398 11.27 25.33 -15.18
N VAL A 399 10.44 26.38 -15.15
CA VAL A 399 9.39 26.59 -16.17
C VAL A 399 9.92 26.59 -17.60
N LYS A 400 11.13 27.11 -17.82
CA LYS A 400 11.81 27.15 -19.14
C LYS A 400 12.14 25.75 -19.70
N ARG A 401 12.13 24.70 -18.86
CA ARG A 401 12.36 23.31 -19.30
C ARG A 401 11.11 22.59 -19.73
N ILE A 402 9.92 23.11 -19.44
CA ILE A 402 8.66 22.46 -19.80
C ILE A 402 8.38 22.64 -21.30
N ASP A 403 7.91 21.58 -21.96
CA ASP A 403 7.43 21.65 -23.34
C ASP A 403 6.30 22.70 -23.46
N PRO A 404 6.46 23.75 -24.29
CA PRO A 404 5.42 24.77 -24.51
C PRO A 404 4.08 24.20 -24.98
N ALA A 405 4.05 23.01 -25.58
CA ALA A 405 2.82 22.34 -25.99
C ALA A 405 1.91 21.96 -24.80
N VAL A 406 2.48 21.80 -23.60
CA VAL A 406 1.73 21.52 -22.36
C VAL A 406 0.94 22.75 -21.93
N CYS A 407 1.52 23.94 -22.09
CA CYS A 407 0.96 25.23 -21.65
C CYS A 407 0.01 25.87 -22.69
N ARG A 408 -0.52 25.10 -23.63
CA ARG A 408 -1.48 25.60 -24.63
C ARG A 408 -2.89 25.61 -24.07
N GLU A 409 -3.74 26.47 -24.64
CA GLU A 409 -5.17 26.52 -24.36
C GLU A 409 -5.83 25.14 -24.49
N GLY A 410 -6.77 24.83 -23.60
CA GLY A 410 -7.40 23.51 -23.51
C GLY A 410 -6.60 22.46 -22.74
N ARG A 411 -5.39 22.79 -22.26
CA ARG A 411 -4.53 21.93 -21.42
C ARG A 411 -4.19 22.63 -20.11
N VAL A 412 -2.98 23.18 -19.97
CA VAL A 412 -2.53 23.91 -18.79
C VAL A 412 -2.64 25.41 -19.05
N GLU A 413 -3.76 25.99 -18.62
CA GLU A 413 -4.15 27.36 -18.96
C GLU A 413 -3.76 28.38 -17.89
N ARG A 414 -3.66 27.93 -16.63
CA ARG A 414 -3.34 28.79 -15.50
C ARG A 414 -1.90 28.58 -15.07
N HIS A 415 -1.13 29.66 -15.03
CA HIS A 415 0.24 29.65 -14.54
C HIS A 415 0.31 30.46 -13.23
N VAL A 416 0.67 29.79 -12.15
CA VAL A 416 0.75 30.38 -10.82
C VAL A 416 2.21 30.42 -10.37
N LYS A 417 2.74 31.63 -10.23
CA LYS A 417 4.10 31.84 -9.73
C LYS A 417 4.12 31.71 -8.20
N ILE A 418 4.92 30.78 -7.69
CA ILE A 418 5.24 30.65 -6.27
C ILE A 418 6.59 31.34 -6.03
N GLY A 419 6.53 32.59 -5.62
CA GLY A 419 7.70 33.44 -5.40
C GLY A 419 8.39 33.22 -4.05
N ARG A 420 9.57 33.82 -3.91
CA ARG A 420 10.31 33.88 -2.65
C ARG A 420 9.63 34.82 -1.65
N PRO A 421 9.83 34.61 -0.34
CA PRO A 421 9.48 35.61 0.67
C PRO A 421 10.17 36.95 0.38
N ASN A 422 9.44 38.04 0.62
CA ASN A 422 9.93 39.40 0.56
C ASN A 422 9.80 40.05 1.95
N GLU A 423 10.32 41.27 2.09
CA GLU A 423 10.33 41.97 3.38
C GLU A 423 8.92 42.25 3.96
N ASN A 424 7.91 42.32 3.09
CA ASN A 424 6.51 42.58 3.47
C ASN A 424 5.81 41.32 4.00
N ASN A 425 6.15 40.14 3.48
CA ASN A 425 5.44 38.89 3.81
C ASN A 425 6.26 37.93 4.70
N ILE A 426 7.57 38.15 4.89
CA ILE A 426 8.44 37.22 5.65
C ILE A 426 7.95 36.98 7.07
N ASP A 427 7.31 37.98 7.68
CA ASP A 427 6.74 37.89 9.03
C ASP A 427 5.71 36.76 9.14
N GLN A 428 4.93 36.56 8.08
CA GLN A 428 3.93 35.48 8.04
C GLN A 428 4.62 34.12 8.10
N TYR A 429 5.76 33.94 7.41
CA TYR A 429 6.53 32.70 7.45
C TYR A 429 7.06 32.42 8.85
N PHE A 430 7.63 33.43 9.50
CA PHE A 430 8.07 33.29 10.89
C PHE A 430 6.93 32.96 11.83
N LYS A 431 5.77 33.64 11.75
CA LYS A 431 4.61 33.35 12.60
C LYS A 431 4.18 31.89 12.53
N ILE A 432 4.12 31.31 11.34
CA ILE A 432 3.71 29.90 11.16
C ILE A 432 4.73 28.95 11.79
N HIS A 433 6.02 29.16 11.53
CA HIS A 433 7.07 28.29 12.03
C HIS A 433 7.40 28.52 13.51
N MET A 434 7.01 29.67 14.07
CA MET A 434 7.15 30.01 15.49
C MET A 434 6.06 29.45 16.40
N LYS A 435 5.04 28.81 15.82
CA LYS A 435 4.00 28.13 16.60
C LYS A 435 4.64 27.08 17.50
N ASN A 436 4.44 27.22 18.82
CA ASN A 436 4.99 26.35 19.88
C ASN A 436 6.51 26.44 20.09
N ILE A 437 7.15 27.56 19.77
CA ILE A 437 8.55 27.77 20.14
C ILE A 437 8.65 28.38 21.53
N PRO A 438 9.39 27.76 22.47
CA PRO A 438 9.69 28.40 23.74
C PRO A 438 10.68 29.54 23.48
N LEU A 439 10.25 30.79 23.69
CA LEU A 439 11.10 31.98 23.61
C LEU A 439 11.63 32.33 25.00
N SER A 440 12.82 32.93 25.04
CA SER A 440 13.42 33.36 26.30
C SER A 440 12.69 34.50 26.97
N ASN A 441 12.75 34.53 28.30
CA ASN A 441 12.15 35.58 29.13
C ASN A 441 12.55 36.97 28.62
N GLY A 442 11.55 37.82 28.33
CA GLY A 442 11.74 39.18 27.80
C GLY A 442 11.86 39.28 26.28
N VAL A 443 11.79 38.16 25.53
CA VAL A 443 11.72 38.16 24.06
C VAL A 443 10.28 37.95 23.62
N SER A 444 9.63 39.04 23.19
CA SER A 444 8.33 38.94 22.52
C SER A 444 8.47 38.39 21.10
N GLU A 445 7.47 37.64 20.62
CA GLU A 445 7.39 37.17 19.24
C GLU A 445 7.59 38.29 18.22
N LYS A 446 6.95 39.45 18.42
CA LYS A 446 7.08 40.61 17.54
C LYS A 446 8.54 41.07 17.40
N LYS A 447 9.26 41.20 18.52
CA LYS A 447 10.68 41.60 18.54
C LYS A 447 11.58 40.54 17.89
N PHE A 448 11.27 39.26 18.06
CA PHE A 448 12.00 38.16 17.41
C PHE A 448 11.87 38.25 15.88
N ILE A 449 10.64 38.39 15.38
CA ILE A 449 10.35 38.53 13.94
C ILE A 449 10.97 39.80 13.36
N GLU A 450 10.86 40.93 14.05
CA GLU A 450 11.47 42.19 13.61
C GLU A 450 12.99 42.07 13.50
N THR A 451 13.62 41.39 14.46
CA THR A 451 15.07 41.11 14.42
C THR A 451 15.41 40.20 13.25
N ALA A 452 14.64 39.13 13.04
CA ALA A 452 14.85 38.20 11.93
C ALA A 452 14.75 38.89 10.57
N ARG A 453 13.72 39.72 10.36
CA ARG A 453 13.54 40.51 9.13
C ARG A 453 14.76 41.41 8.89
N LYS A 454 15.14 42.22 9.90
CA LYS A 454 16.28 43.15 9.77
C LYS A 454 17.58 42.42 9.45
N GLU A 455 17.82 41.28 10.08
CA GLU A 455 19.02 40.48 9.86
C GLU A 455 19.02 39.81 8.48
N ILE A 456 17.88 39.31 7.99
CA ILE A 456 17.80 38.63 6.69
C ILE A 456 17.92 39.61 5.52
N PHE A 457 17.24 40.76 5.61
CA PHE A 457 17.22 41.79 4.57
C PHE A 457 18.30 42.87 4.74
N ASP A 458 19.28 42.59 5.59
CA ASP A 458 20.44 43.43 5.81
C ASP A 458 21.16 43.75 4.48
N PRO A 459 21.32 45.04 4.11
CA PRO A 459 21.95 45.42 2.86
C PRO A 459 23.41 44.97 2.74
N GLU A 460 24.10 44.68 3.85
CA GLU A 460 25.49 44.25 3.88
C GLU A 460 25.67 42.75 3.64
N LYS A 461 24.60 41.94 3.75
CA LYS A 461 24.64 40.48 3.50
C LYS A 461 24.58 40.17 2.00
N ILE A 462 25.62 40.59 1.29
CA ILE A 462 25.78 40.42 -0.15
C ILE A 462 26.32 39.01 -0.45
N LEU A 463 25.74 38.35 -1.45
CA LEU A 463 26.17 37.04 -1.95
C LEU A 463 26.95 37.18 -3.26
N PHE A 464 26.40 37.93 -4.21
CA PHE A 464 27.02 38.15 -5.53
C PHE A 464 26.92 39.59 -5.98
N ARG A 465 27.96 40.05 -6.68
CA ARG A 465 27.94 41.26 -7.50
C ARG A 465 27.68 40.86 -8.95
N ILE A 466 26.66 41.44 -9.55
CA ILE A 466 26.20 41.12 -10.90
C ILE A 466 26.23 42.40 -11.71
N SER A 467 27.09 42.47 -12.73
CA SER A 467 27.21 43.64 -13.58
C SER A 467 26.83 43.33 -15.02
N ASN A 468 26.05 44.22 -15.63
CA ASN A 468 25.85 44.28 -17.07
C ASN A 468 26.62 45.50 -17.64
N ASN A 469 26.56 45.73 -18.95
CA ASN A 469 27.29 46.83 -19.61
C ASN A 469 26.87 48.25 -19.16
N LYS A 470 25.81 48.40 -18.34
CA LYS A 470 25.23 49.67 -17.93
C LYS A 470 25.13 49.84 -16.41
N GLU A 471 24.91 48.77 -15.65
CA GLU A 471 24.52 48.80 -14.24
C GLU A 471 25.16 47.65 -13.44
N VAL A 472 25.35 47.90 -12.14
CA VAL A 472 25.83 46.92 -11.16
C VAL A 472 24.73 46.66 -10.13
N HIS A 473 24.36 45.39 -9.98
CA HIS A 473 23.36 44.92 -9.03
C HIS A 473 24.00 43.98 -8.02
N PHE A 474 23.38 43.88 -6.84
CA PHE A 474 23.85 43.02 -5.76
C PHE A 474 22.77 42.01 -5.39
N LEU A 475 23.10 40.73 -5.57
CA LEU A 475 22.30 39.64 -5.04
C LEU A 475 22.65 39.52 -3.56
N LYS A 476 21.64 39.68 -2.70
CA LYS A 476 21.75 39.68 -1.24
C LYS A 476 21.05 38.46 -0.66
N LEU A 477 21.30 38.15 0.60
CA LEU A 477 20.62 37.06 1.30
C LEU A 477 19.10 37.15 1.18
N GLY A 478 18.54 38.35 1.38
CA GLY A 478 17.11 38.65 1.23
C GLY A 478 16.50 38.22 -0.12
N HIS A 479 17.28 38.23 -1.21
CA HIS A 479 16.82 37.80 -2.53
C HIS A 479 16.82 36.27 -2.69
N SER A 480 17.57 35.54 -1.87
CA SER A 480 17.70 34.08 -1.89
C SER A 480 16.82 33.37 -0.86
N VAL A 481 16.09 34.11 -0.03
CA VAL A 481 15.26 33.53 1.04
C VAL A 481 14.21 32.58 0.46
N THR A 482 13.94 31.49 1.17
CA THR A 482 12.86 30.54 0.85
C THR A 482 12.10 30.18 2.12
N GLY A 483 10.89 29.63 1.99
CA GLY A 483 10.15 29.12 3.15
C GLY A 483 10.91 28.01 3.89
N ALA A 484 11.57 27.13 3.14
CA ALA A 484 12.45 26.10 3.70
C ALA A 484 13.64 26.69 4.49
N MET A 485 14.22 27.80 4.00
CA MET A 485 15.28 28.50 4.72
C MET A 485 14.79 29.11 6.03
N VAL A 486 13.60 29.74 6.05
CA VAL A 486 13.01 30.27 7.29
C VAL A 486 12.77 29.16 8.31
N ALA A 487 12.23 28.02 7.88
CA ALA A 487 12.07 26.85 8.73
C ALA A 487 13.42 26.32 9.26
N GLY A 488 14.45 26.31 8.40
CA GLY A 488 15.82 25.93 8.76
C GLY A 488 16.45 26.85 9.80
N ILE A 489 16.33 28.17 9.63
CA ILE A 489 16.81 29.18 10.58
C ILE A 489 16.20 28.94 11.97
N ILE A 490 14.89 28.73 12.00
CA ILE A 490 14.18 28.49 13.25
C ILE A 490 14.62 27.16 13.89
N ALA A 491 14.74 26.09 13.11
CA ALA A 491 15.18 24.79 13.61
C ALA A 491 16.61 24.83 14.16
N GLN A 492 17.51 25.56 13.50
CA GLN A 492 18.89 25.72 13.95
C GLN A 492 18.95 26.61 15.20
N ALA A 493 18.19 27.70 15.26
CA ALA A 493 18.09 28.53 16.48
C ALA A 493 17.60 27.71 17.69
N LYS A 494 16.61 26.83 17.50
CA LYS A 494 16.19 25.86 18.54
C LYS A 494 17.32 24.93 18.95
N SER A 495 18.06 24.39 17.99
CA SER A 495 19.18 23.47 18.28
C SER A 495 20.30 24.18 19.06
N LEU A 496 20.59 25.44 18.74
CA LEU A 496 21.55 26.26 19.49
C LEU A 496 21.09 26.53 20.92
N ALA A 497 19.82 26.93 21.10
CA ALA A 497 19.23 27.12 22.42
C ALA A 497 19.25 25.83 23.25
N MET A 498 18.89 24.70 22.65
CA MET A 498 18.92 23.38 23.30
C MET A 498 20.34 23.01 23.73
N ARG A 499 21.35 23.20 22.86
CA ARG A 499 22.76 22.93 23.23
C ARG A 499 23.25 23.82 24.36
N ARG A 500 22.89 25.10 24.35
CA ARG A 500 23.21 26.03 25.43
C ARG A 500 22.56 25.58 26.75
N ASP A 501 21.29 25.18 26.69
CA ASP A 501 20.54 24.78 27.87
C ASP A 501 21.00 23.43 28.42
N LEU A 502 21.49 22.51 27.57
CA LEU A 502 22.14 21.26 28.00
C LEU A 502 23.54 21.47 28.60
N ALA A 503 24.22 22.57 28.28
CA ALA A 503 25.57 22.86 28.76
C ALA A 503 25.59 23.55 30.14
N LYS A 504 24.43 23.97 30.65
CA LYS A 504 24.28 24.59 31.97
C LYS A 504 23.41 23.71 32.86
N ASP A 505 23.70 23.70 34.16
CA ASP A 505 22.78 23.14 35.15
C ASP A 505 21.67 24.18 35.43
N GLY A 506 20.41 23.85 35.15
CA GLY A 506 19.26 24.73 35.42
C GLY A 506 18.08 24.51 34.48
N ASP A 507 17.04 25.32 34.67
CA ASP A 507 15.84 25.27 33.83
C ASP A 507 16.11 25.78 32.40
N PRO A 508 15.42 25.24 31.38
CA PRO A 508 15.52 25.72 30.00
C PRO A 508 15.13 27.20 29.89
N GLU A 509 15.96 27.98 29.20
CA GLU A 509 15.70 29.41 28.97
C GLU A 509 14.98 29.66 27.66
N GLY A 510 14.90 28.68 26.75
CA GLY A 510 14.26 28.87 25.45
C GLY A 510 15.09 29.69 24.46
N VAL A 511 14.55 29.90 23.26
CA VAL A 511 15.27 30.53 22.15
C VAL A 511 15.38 32.04 22.37
N ASN A 512 16.60 32.59 22.32
CA ASN A 512 16.85 34.02 22.43
C ASN A 512 17.24 34.67 21.09
N LEU A 513 17.43 35.99 21.09
CA LEU A 513 17.78 36.74 19.87
C LEU A 513 19.18 36.43 19.35
N ASN A 514 20.12 36.02 20.22
CA ASN A 514 21.47 35.66 19.80
C ASN A 514 21.47 34.33 19.03
N ASP A 515 20.69 33.33 19.51
CA ASP A 515 20.53 32.05 18.82
C ASP A 515 19.99 32.26 17.39
N LEU A 516 19.03 33.17 17.24
CA LEU A 516 18.48 33.57 15.94
C LEU A 516 19.54 34.23 15.05
N LYS A 517 20.27 35.22 15.56
CA LYS A 517 21.31 35.94 14.80
C LYS A 517 22.41 34.99 14.33
N VAL A 518 22.90 34.14 15.22
CA VAL A 518 23.91 33.11 14.88
C VAL A 518 23.36 32.16 13.83
N SER A 519 22.08 31.76 13.93
CA SER A 519 21.49 30.91 12.90
C SER A 519 21.40 31.60 11.53
N ILE A 520 20.92 32.84 11.46
CA ILE A 520 20.86 33.60 10.20
C ILE A 520 22.26 33.76 9.60
N MET A 521 23.26 34.05 10.45
CA MET A 521 24.66 34.16 10.02
C MET A 521 25.19 32.83 9.45
N ASN A 522 24.91 31.71 10.10
CA ASN A 522 25.30 30.39 9.59
C ASN A 522 24.66 30.10 8.22
N HIS A 523 23.38 30.43 8.05
CA HIS A 523 22.71 30.28 6.76
C HIS A 523 23.27 31.24 5.69
N TYR A 524 23.66 32.47 6.07
CA TYR A 524 24.35 33.39 5.17
C TYR A 524 25.70 32.82 4.71
N ILE A 525 26.52 32.31 5.64
CA ILE A 525 27.81 31.68 5.32
C ILE A 525 27.60 30.50 4.38
N GLN A 526 26.66 29.60 4.68
CA GLN A 526 26.35 28.45 3.83
C GLN A 526 25.94 28.88 2.41
N HIS A 527 25.03 29.84 2.28
CA HIS A 527 24.62 30.36 0.96
C HIS A 527 25.75 31.09 0.24
N SER A 528 26.63 31.76 0.97
CA SER A 528 27.82 32.38 0.41
C SER A 528 28.82 31.35 -0.08
N GLU A 529 28.84 30.13 0.44
CA GLU A 529 29.73 29.06 -0.05
C GLU A 529 29.12 28.31 -1.25
N MET A 530 27.79 28.20 -1.30
CA MET A 530 27.08 27.55 -2.40
C MET A 530 27.15 28.32 -3.72
N ASN A 531 27.14 27.60 -4.84
CA ASN A 531 26.94 28.16 -6.17
C ASN A 531 25.49 27.88 -6.61
N SER A 532 24.54 28.66 -6.10
CA SER A 532 23.13 28.50 -6.49
C SER A 532 22.89 29.12 -7.87
N SER A 533 22.90 28.28 -8.93
CA SER A 533 22.51 28.75 -10.27
C SER A 533 21.09 29.31 -10.27
N PHE A 534 20.18 28.66 -9.52
CA PHE A 534 18.77 29.05 -9.45
C PHE A 534 18.56 30.47 -8.91
N ASP A 535 19.30 30.85 -7.86
CA ASP A 535 19.17 32.19 -7.27
C ASP A 535 19.65 33.26 -8.27
N LEU A 536 20.73 32.98 -8.99
CA LEU A 536 21.26 33.86 -10.02
C LEU A 536 20.31 33.97 -11.21
N ASP A 537 19.76 32.85 -11.69
CA ASP A 537 18.85 32.83 -12.83
C ASP A 537 17.55 33.60 -12.50
N ASP A 538 16.96 33.35 -11.32
CA ASP A 538 15.75 34.03 -10.84
C ASP A 538 15.99 35.55 -10.64
N PHE A 539 17.14 35.92 -10.08
CA PHE A 539 17.50 37.33 -9.88
C PHE A 539 17.77 38.06 -11.20
N CYS A 540 18.53 37.45 -12.12
CA CYS A 540 18.76 38.02 -13.46
C CYS A 540 17.44 38.15 -14.24
N ASP A 541 16.58 37.14 -14.21
CA ASP A 541 15.26 37.19 -14.83
C ASP A 541 14.41 38.34 -14.25
N SER A 542 14.50 38.60 -12.94
CA SER A 542 13.80 39.73 -12.30
C SER A 542 14.31 41.11 -12.76
N LEU A 543 15.56 41.18 -13.22
CA LEU A 543 16.18 42.39 -13.78
C LEU A 543 16.03 42.49 -15.30
N GLY A 544 15.41 41.49 -15.94
CA GLY A 544 15.13 41.50 -17.37
C GLY A 544 16.32 41.15 -18.27
N PHE A 545 17.35 40.47 -17.76
CA PHE A 545 18.47 39.98 -18.57
C PHE A 545 18.84 38.53 -18.22
N THR A 546 19.60 37.87 -19.10
CA THR A 546 19.99 36.46 -18.87
C THR A 546 21.34 36.36 -18.16
N LYS A 547 21.54 35.29 -17.39
CA LYS A 547 22.78 35.01 -16.67
C LYS A 547 24.01 34.99 -17.59
N GLU A 548 23.87 34.52 -18.83
CA GLU A 548 24.95 34.46 -19.82
C GLU A 548 25.42 35.84 -20.29
N SER A 549 24.55 36.85 -20.19
CA SER A 549 24.84 38.23 -20.57
C SER A 549 25.45 39.07 -19.45
N ALA A 550 25.61 38.50 -18.25
CA ALA A 550 26.05 39.21 -17.05
C ALA A 550 27.43 38.73 -16.58
N GLN A 551 28.23 39.68 -16.06
CA GLN A 551 29.44 39.35 -15.30
C GLN A 551 29.05 39.12 -13.84
N ILE A 552 29.36 37.93 -13.32
CA ILE A 552 28.98 37.49 -11.97
C ILE A 552 30.25 37.28 -11.15
N GLU A 553 30.36 38.05 -10.08
CA GLU A 553 31.46 37.94 -9.13
C GLU A 553 30.91 37.60 -7.75
N LYS A 554 31.52 36.58 -7.14
CA LYS A 554 31.17 36.15 -5.79
C LYS A 554 31.85 37.07 -4.78
N VAL A 555 31.08 37.63 -3.86
CA VAL A 555 31.63 38.53 -2.85
C VAL A 555 32.18 37.67 -1.70
N PRO A 556 33.48 37.73 -1.40
CA PRO A 556 34.04 36.97 -0.28
C PRO A 556 33.45 37.49 1.04
N LEU A 557 33.18 36.57 1.97
CA LEU A 557 32.83 36.95 3.34
C LEU A 557 33.94 37.83 3.91
N LEU A 558 33.57 39.01 4.41
CA LEU A 558 34.48 39.82 5.24
C LEU A 558 34.83 38.97 6.47
N LYS A 559 36.13 38.67 6.63
CA LYS A 559 36.66 37.85 7.74
C LYS A 559 36.45 38.50 9.10
#